data_AF-A0A933KT18-F1
#
_entry.id   AF-A0A933KT18-F1
#
_cell.length_a   1.000
_cell.length_b   1.000
_cell.length_c   1.000
_cell.angle_alpha   90.00
_cell.angle_beta   90.00
_cell.angle_gamma   90.00
#
_symmetry.space_group_name_H-M   'P 1'
#
loop_
_entity.id
_entity.type
_entity.pdbx_description
1 polymer ?
#
loop_
_entity_poly.entity_id
_entity_poly.type
_entity_poly.pdbx_seq_one_letter_code
_entity_poly.pdbx_strand_id
1 'polypeptide(L)'
;MNKGLKYTISVTSITLASALGLGAVASAAGSASTSGARQISELTTEQKCEKQAEIVARATAAQERIAAQVAKLTEKRAAAEAAGETEKVARIDKRLERLAKLSDRIAARLAKFQAWAAENCTV
;
A
#
# COMPACT_ATOMS: atom_id res chain seq x y z
N MET A 1 -26.66 -14.34 30.63
CA MET A 1 -25.90 -15.09 29.61
C MET A 1 -25.53 -14.14 28.48
N ASN A 2 -24.35 -13.51 28.55
CA ASN A 2 -23.91 -12.55 27.53
C ASN A 2 -23.17 -13.29 26.42
N LYS A 3 -23.81 -13.41 25.25
CA LYS A 3 -23.23 -14.03 24.05
C LYS A 3 -22.21 -13.05 23.45
N GLY A 4 -20.93 -13.30 23.74
CA GLY A 4 -19.80 -12.62 23.11
C GLY A 4 -19.69 -13.01 21.64
N LEU A 5 -20.17 -12.14 20.76
CA LEU A 5 -20.06 -12.28 19.31
C LEU A 5 -18.60 -11.99 18.91
N LYS A 6 -17.83 -13.07 18.71
CA LYS A 6 -16.42 -13.02 18.28
C LYS A 6 -16.38 -12.69 16.78
N TYR A 7 -16.13 -11.42 16.44
CA TYR A 7 -15.81 -11.02 15.07
C TYR A 7 -14.36 -11.43 14.75
N THR A 8 -14.23 -12.59 14.11
CA THR A 8 -13.03 -13.02 13.38
C THR A 8 -12.81 -12.09 12.19
N ILE A 9 -12.02 -11.03 12.38
CA ILE A 9 -11.51 -10.21 11.28
C ILE A 9 -10.35 -10.99 10.66
N SER A 10 -10.65 -11.78 9.63
CA SER A 10 -9.61 -12.35 8.77
C SER A 10 -8.93 -11.18 8.05
N VAL A 11 -7.71 -10.88 8.46
CA VAL A 11 -6.87 -9.90 7.78
C VAL A 11 -6.24 -10.64 6.60
N THR A 12 -6.92 -10.58 5.46
CA THR A 12 -6.36 -11.03 4.18
C THR A 12 -5.19 -10.10 3.86
N SER A 13 -3.97 -10.58 4.10
CA SER A 13 -2.74 -9.91 3.75
C SER A 13 -2.63 -9.82 2.23
N ILE A 14 -3.10 -8.70 1.66
CA ILE A 14 -2.87 -8.36 0.25
C ILE A 14 -1.38 -8.04 0.11
N THR A 15 -0.60 -9.04 -0.27
CA THR A 15 0.77 -8.86 -0.77
C THR A 15 0.65 -8.14 -2.11
N LEU A 16 0.70 -6.81 -2.07
CA LEU A 16 0.77 -5.97 -3.24
C LEU A 16 2.14 -6.19 -3.90
N ALA A 17 2.20 -7.21 -4.76
CA ALA A 17 3.40 -7.62 -5.47
C ALA A 17 3.94 -6.44 -6.28
N SER A 18 5.18 -6.10 -5.96
CA SER A 18 6.05 -5.16 -6.63
C SER A 18 6.18 -5.54 -8.12
N ALA A 19 5.40 -4.90 -8.99
CA ALA A 19 5.52 -5.04 -10.44
C ALA A 19 5.57 -3.65 -11.11
N LEU A 20 6.38 -2.76 -10.54
CA LEU A 20 6.81 -1.53 -11.21
C LEU A 20 8.34 -1.63 -11.35
N GLY A 21 8.75 -2.46 -12.30
CA GLY A 21 10.11 -2.52 -12.80
C GLY A 21 10.47 -1.19 -13.46
N LEU A 22 11.28 -0.42 -12.75
CA LEU A 22 11.97 0.79 -13.19
C LEU A 22 13.32 0.73 -12.47
N GLY A 23 14.27 -0.01 -13.04
CA GLY A 23 15.57 -0.24 -12.41
C GLY A 23 16.57 -0.90 -13.35
N ALA A 24 17.26 -0.07 -14.13
CA ALA A 24 18.66 -0.17 -14.55
C ALA A 24 19.26 -1.58 -14.73
N VAL A 25 19.50 -1.96 -15.99
CA VAL A 25 20.50 -2.97 -16.34
C VAL A 25 21.91 -2.40 -16.05
N ALA A 26 22.45 -2.72 -14.88
CA ALA A 26 23.87 -2.62 -14.60
C ALA A 26 24.40 -4.03 -14.32
N SER A 27 25.20 -4.55 -15.25
CA SER A 27 25.77 -5.90 -15.21
C SER A 27 26.85 -6.04 -14.13
N ALA A 28 26.75 -7.06 -13.26
CA ALA A 28 27.90 -7.81 -12.73
C ALA A 28 27.47 -9.04 -11.91
N ALA A 29 27.87 -10.22 -12.43
CA ALA A 29 28.25 -11.46 -11.74
C ALA A 29 27.27 -12.22 -10.79
N GLY A 30 27.03 -13.49 -11.12
CA GLY A 30 26.92 -14.55 -10.10
C GLY A 30 25.68 -15.44 -10.14
N SER A 31 25.75 -16.51 -10.94
CA SER A 31 25.21 -17.86 -10.72
C SER A 31 23.74 -18.10 -10.33
N ALA A 32 23.04 -18.68 -11.32
CA ALA A 32 22.20 -19.87 -11.21
C ALA A 32 20.83 -19.82 -10.52
N SER A 33 19.83 -20.03 -11.37
CA SER A 33 18.66 -20.89 -11.15
C SER A 33 17.57 -20.38 -10.20
N THR A 34 16.49 -19.84 -10.78
CA THR A 34 15.14 -20.38 -10.55
C THR A 34 14.24 -19.98 -11.72
N SER A 35 13.89 -20.97 -12.52
CA SER A 35 12.79 -20.99 -13.48
C SER A 35 11.49 -20.50 -12.84
N GLY A 36 11.03 -19.34 -13.30
CA GLY A 36 9.77 -18.74 -12.88
C GLY A 36 9.62 -17.32 -13.42
N ALA A 37 10.15 -17.06 -14.62
CA ALA A 37 9.96 -15.80 -15.32
C ALA A 37 8.48 -15.72 -15.74
N ARG A 38 7.64 -15.30 -14.81
CA ARG A 38 6.34 -14.72 -15.10
C ARG A 38 6.67 -13.55 -16.02
N GLN A 39 6.47 -13.74 -17.34
CA GLN A 39 6.51 -12.64 -18.30
C GLN A 39 5.46 -11.64 -17.85
N ILE A 40 5.88 -10.69 -17.04
CA ILE A 40 5.19 -9.43 -16.88
C ILE A 40 5.48 -8.75 -18.20
N SER A 41 4.52 -8.79 -19.14
CA SER A 41 4.58 -7.91 -20.29
C SER A 41 4.77 -6.50 -19.73
N GLU A 42 5.99 -5.98 -19.83
CA GLU A 42 6.29 -4.62 -19.42
C GLU A 42 5.36 -3.75 -20.27
N LEU A 43 4.37 -3.14 -19.63
CA LEU A 43 3.47 -2.19 -20.29
C LEU A 43 4.34 -1.22 -21.08
N THR A 44 4.05 -1.06 -22.37
CA THR A 44 4.73 -0.07 -23.20
C THR A 44 4.54 1.31 -22.58
N THR A 45 5.42 2.26 -22.89
CA THR A 45 5.31 3.64 -22.38
C THR A 45 3.93 4.22 -22.64
N GLU A 46 3.36 4.00 -23.83
CA GLU A 46 2.00 4.42 -24.20
C GLU A 46 0.94 3.79 -23.29
N GLN A 47 1.00 2.47 -23.05
CA GLN A 47 0.05 1.80 -22.15
C GLN A 47 0.16 2.30 -20.71
N LYS A 48 1.36 2.70 -20.25
CA LYS A 48 1.54 3.31 -18.94
C LYS A 48 0.94 4.72 -18.87
N CYS A 49 1.03 5.49 -19.95
CA CYS A 49 0.40 6.80 -20.06
C CYS A 49 -1.12 6.71 -20.08
N GLU A 50 -1.71 5.79 -20.85
CA GLU A 50 -3.17 5.54 -20.87
C GLU A 50 -3.70 5.16 -19.48
N LYS A 51 -2.90 4.43 -18.71
CA LYS A 51 -3.24 3.97 -17.36
C LYS A 51 -3.01 5.01 -16.28
N GLN A 52 -2.53 6.21 -16.60
CA GLN A 52 -2.21 7.24 -15.62
C GLN A 52 -3.42 7.59 -14.74
N ALA A 53 -4.58 7.87 -15.35
CA ALA A 53 -5.80 8.18 -14.61
C ALA A 53 -6.23 7.03 -13.68
N GLU A 54 -6.11 5.78 -14.14
CA GLU A 54 -6.44 4.60 -13.35
C GLU A 54 -5.49 4.43 -12.15
N ILE A 55 -4.19 4.66 -12.35
CA ILE A 55 -3.17 4.58 -11.29
C ILE A 55 -3.42 5.66 -10.23
N VAL A 56 -3.70 6.90 -10.66
CA VAL A 56 -4.04 8.01 -9.76
C VAL A 56 -5.31 7.67 -8.97
N ALA A 57 -6.38 7.24 -9.64
CA ALA A 57 -7.64 6.88 -9.00
C ALA A 57 -7.48 5.76 -7.96
N ARG A 58 -6.69 4.72 -8.28
CA ARG A 58 -6.39 3.62 -7.34
C ARG A 58 -5.60 4.11 -6.13
N ALA A 59 -4.63 5.01 -6.33
CA ALA A 59 -3.86 5.60 -5.25
C ALA A 59 -4.75 6.46 -4.33
N THR A 60 -5.62 7.29 -4.90
CA THR A 60 -6.58 8.10 -4.15
C THR A 60 -7.54 7.22 -3.34
N ALA A 61 -8.15 6.20 -3.96
CA ALA A 61 -9.04 5.28 -3.27
C ALA A 61 -8.32 4.51 -2.13
N ALA A 62 -7.03 4.19 -2.30
CA ALA A 62 -6.23 3.58 -1.24
C ALA A 62 -6.00 4.56 -0.09
N GLN A 63 -5.72 5.83 -0.38
CA GLN A 63 -5.55 6.89 0.63
C GLN A 63 -6.85 7.13 1.42
N GLU A 64 -8.00 7.20 0.74
CA GLU A 64 -9.31 7.34 1.40
C GLU A 64 -9.61 6.18 2.35
N ARG A 65 -9.33 4.94 1.93
CA ARG A 65 -9.49 3.76 2.80
C ARG A 65 -8.57 3.82 4.01
N ILE A 66 -7.33 4.27 3.83
CA ILE A 66 -6.39 4.45 4.94
C ILE A 66 -6.93 5.52 5.90
N ALA A 67 -7.38 6.67 5.40
CA ALA A 67 -7.95 7.74 6.21
C ALA A 67 -9.16 7.27 7.03
N ALA A 68 -10.08 6.52 6.41
CA ALA A 68 -11.23 5.94 7.11
C ALA A 68 -10.81 4.95 8.21
N GLN A 69 -9.77 4.13 7.96
CA GLN A 69 -9.25 3.21 8.97
C GLN A 69 -8.54 3.95 10.11
N VAL A 70 -7.80 5.03 9.81
CA VAL A 70 -7.16 5.87 10.82
C VAL A 70 -8.22 6.49 11.72
N ALA A 71 -9.26 7.12 11.17
CA ALA A 71 -10.35 7.69 11.96
C ALA A 71 -10.98 6.66 12.91
N LYS A 72 -11.33 5.48 12.39
CA LYS A 72 -11.90 4.39 13.20
C LYS A 72 -10.94 3.90 14.29
N LEU A 73 -9.64 3.82 14.02
CA LEU A 73 -8.66 3.40 15.02
C LEU A 73 -8.45 4.47 16.10
N THR A 74 -8.48 5.75 15.73
CA THR A 74 -8.40 6.86 16.69
C THR A 74 -9.56 6.84 17.67
N GLU A 75 -10.80 6.61 17.21
CA GLU A 75 -11.95 6.45 18.11
C GLU A 75 -11.78 5.24 19.06
N LYS A 76 -11.31 4.10 18.52
CA LYS A 76 -11.06 2.91 19.32
C LYS A 76 -9.91 3.08 20.31
N ARG A 77 -8.93 3.92 19.98
CA ARG A 77 -7.82 4.30 20.86
C ARG A 77 -8.37 5.08 22.05
N ALA A 78 -9.16 6.12 21.80
CA ALA A 78 -9.79 6.92 22.86
C ALA A 78 -10.67 6.07 23.78
N ALA A 79 -11.46 5.14 23.23
CA ALA A 79 -12.27 4.22 24.03
C ALA A 79 -11.41 3.25 24.88
N ALA A 80 -10.29 2.77 24.34
CA ALA A 80 -9.37 1.89 25.07
C ALA A 80 -8.61 2.65 26.17
N GLU A 81 -8.23 3.91 25.94
CA GLU A 81 -7.63 4.79 26.95
C GLU A 81 -8.60 5.06 28.10
N ALA A 82 -9.86 5.40 27.79
CA ALA A 82 -10.90 5.61 28.79
C ALA A 82 -11.18 4.34 29.63
N ALA A 83 -10.99 3.16 29.05
CA ALA A 83 -11.13 1.88 29.73
C ALA A 83 -9.84 1.40 30.45
N GLY A 84 -8.74 2.15 30.37
CA GLY A 84 -7.45 1.77 30.98
C GLY A 84 -6.75 0.58 30.29
N GLU A 85 -7.16 0.22 29.07
CA GLU A 85 -6.65 -0.95 28.33
C GLU A 85 -5.31 -0.65 27.63
N THR A 86 -4.25 -0.44 28.40
CA THR A 86 -2.93 0.02 27.92
C THR A 86 -2.33 -0.85 26.79
N GLU A 87 -2.41 -2.18 26.89
CA GLU A 87 -1.92 -3.07 25.82
C GLU A 87 -2.68 -2.86 24.50
N LYS A 88 -3.98 -2.59 24.58
CA LYS A 88 -4.81 -2.39 23.40
C LYS A 88 -4.51 -1.04 22.75
N VAL A 89 -4.27 0.00 23.55
CA VAL A 89 -3.78 1.30 23.07
C VAL A 89 -2.46 1.11 22.31
N ALA A 90 -1.48 0.41 22.91
CA ALA A 90 -0.20 0.14 22.26
C ALA A 90 -0.33 -0.66 20.94
N ARG A 91 -1.27 -1.62 20.88
CA ARG A 91 -1.57 -2.36 19.64
C ARG A 91 -2.20 -1.47 18.57
N ILE A 92 -3.08 -0.55 18.96
CA ILE A 92 -3.72 0.42 18.05
C ILE A 92 -2.67 1.41 17.53
N ASP A 93 -1.79 1.92 18.39
CA ASP A 93 -0.72 2.84 18.01
C ASP A 93 0.22 2.23 16.97
N LYS A 94 0.67 0.98 17.20
CA LYS A 94 1.47 0.23 16.20
C LYS A 94 0.74 0.08 14.87
N ARG A 95 -0.60 -0.03 14.88
CA ARG A 95 -1.38 -0.14 13.65
C ARG A 95 -1.51 1.21 12.94
N LEU A 96 -1.69 2.30 13.69
CA LEU A 96 -1.69 3.66 13.17
C LEU A 96 -0.34 4.00 12.51
N GLU A 97 0.78 3.68 13.14
CA GLU A 97 2.12 3.86 12.56
C GLU A 97 2.30 3.10 11.23
N ARG A 98 1.80 1.86 11.16
CA ARG A 98 1.87 1.06 9.92
C ARG A 98 1.03 1.68 8.81
N LEU A 99 -0.13 2.25 9.13
CA LEU A 99 -1.00 2.93 8.18
C LEU A 99 -0.37 4.23 7.68
N ALA A 100 0.27 5.01 8.57
CA ALA A 100 1.03 6.19 8.19
C ALA A 100 2.15 5.83 7.19
N LYS A 101 2.99 4.85 7.53
CA LYS A 101 4.05 4.36 6.62
C LYS A 101 3.51 3.81 5.29
N LEU A 102 2.29 3.29 5.26
CA LEU A 102 1.65 2.84 4.03
C LEU A 102 1.19 4.03 3.19
N SER A 103 0.56 5.02 3.81
CA SER A 103 0.15 6.28 3.17
C SER A 103 1.35 6.99 2.54
N ASP A 104 2.45 7.13 3.28
CA ASP A 104 3.68 7.76 2.78
C ASP A 104 4.25 7.02 1.56
N ARG A 105 4.26 5.68 1.60
CA ARG A 105 4.73 4.86 0.47
C ARG A 105 3.85 5.01 -0.76
N ILE A 106 2.53 5.13 -0.59
CA ILE A 106 1.60 5.36 -1.71
C ILE A 106 1.85 6.75 -2.29
N ALA A 107 1.95 7.78 -1.44
CA ALA A 107 2.22 9.15 -1.86
C ALA A 107 3.55 9.27 -2.61
N ALA A 108 4.63 8.71 -2.07
CA ALA A 108 5.95 8.72 -2.71
C ALA A 108 5.95 7.99 -4.06
N ARG A 109 5.26 6.85 -4.15
CA ARG A 109 5.12 6.11 -5.43
C ARG A 109 4.31 6.90 -6.46
N LEU A 110 3.22 7.54 -6.02
CA LEU A 110 2.40 8.36 -6.90
C LEU A 110 3.19 9.58 -7.41
N ALA A 111 3.93 10.26 -6.53
CA ALA A 111 4.79 11.37 -6.91
C ALA A 111 5.88 10.95 -7.92
N LYS A 112 6.55 9.81 -7.67
CA LYS A 112 7.53 9.25 -8.61
C LYS A 112 6.89 8.93 -9.97
N PHE A 113 5.69 8.36 -9.97
CA PHE A 113 4.97 8.07 -11.22
C PHE A 113 4.53 9.34 -11.95
N GLN A 114 4.07 10.37 -11.23
CA GLN A 114 3.69 11.65 -11.82
C GLN A 114 4.90 12.38 -12.43
N ALA A 115 6.05 12.37 -11.76
CA ALA A 115 7.29 12.91 -12.32
C ALA A 115 7.70 12.16 -13.60
N TRP A 116 7.69 10.83 -13.56
CA TRP A 116 7.94 10.00 -14.75
C TRP A 116 6.94 10.30 -15.88
N ALA A 117 5.65 10.41 -15.57
CA ALA A 117 4.62 10.69 -16.56
C ALA A 117 4.79 12.09 -17.18
N ALA A 118 5.19 13.10 -16.41
CA ALA A 118 5.48 14.43 -16.94
C ALA A 118 6.64 14.44 -17.94
N GLU A 119 7.62 13.55 -17.77
CA GLU A 119 8.77 13.40 -18.67
C GLU A 119 8.48 12.53 -19.90
N ASN A 120 7.58 11.54 -19.78
CA ASN A 120 7.45 10.45 -20.77
C ASN A 120 6.09 10.39 -21.46
N CYS A 121 5.04 10.96 -20.84
CA CYS A 121 3.72 11.05 -21.44
C CYS A 121 3.58 12.43 -22.07
N THR A 122 4.08 12.56 -23.30
CA THR A 122 3.79 13.72 -24.15
C THR A 122 2.29 13.73 -24.42
N VAL A 123 1.63 14.83 -24.04
CA VAL A 123 0.23 15.12 -24.38
C VAL A 123 0.06 15.22 -25.90
#